data_AF-A0A953HFI8-F1
#
_entry.id   AF-A0A953HFI8-F1
#
_cell.length_a   1.000
_cell.length_b   1.000
_cell.length_c   1.000
_cell.angle_alpha   90.00
_cell.angle_beta   90.00
_cell.angle_gamma   90.00
#
_symmetry.space_group_name_H-M   'P 1'
#
loop_
_entity.id
_entity.type
_entity.pdbx_description
1 polymer ?
#
loop_
_entity_poly.entity_id
_entity_poly.type
_entity_poly.pdbx_seq_one_letter_code
_entity_poly.pdbx_strand_id
1 'polypeptide(L)'
;MEIIGYLSGLAVGFVMGFIGSGGSILCVPIFVYLFGMNSLEATTLSLFSVGATSLTGAVVNIVKKKIHLKNALLFGIPSVISVILVRKFVIHPSS
;
A
#
# COMPACT_ATOMS: atom_id res chain seq x y z
N MET A 1 19.73 16.66 13.48
CA MET A 1 19.28 15.31 13.06
C MET A 1 17.92 15.32 12.35
N GLU A 2 17.09 16.35 12.52
CA GLU A 2 15.74 16.42 11.93
C GLU A 2 15.73 16.55 10.40
N ILE A 3 16.68 17.30 9.82
CA ILE A 3 16.78 17.51 8.36
C ILE A 3 17.00 16.18 7.61
N ILE A 4 17.79 15.26 8.18
CA ILE A 4 18.07 13.95 7.57
C ILE A 4 16.80 13.10 7.58
N GLY A 5 16.00 13.17 8.66
CA GLY A 5 14.72 12.49 8.76
C GLY A 5 13.68 13.04 7.77
N TYR A 6 13.66 14.35 7.53
CA TYR A 6 12.80 14.93 6.50
C TYR A 6 13.25 14.56 5.09
N LEU A 7 14.56 14.54 4.82
CA LEU A 7 15.10 14.12 3.52
C LEU A 7 14.79 12.64 3.23
N SER A 8 14.93 11.76 4.22
CA SER A 8 14.63 10.35 4.08
C SER A 8 13.12 10.12 3.90
N GLY A 9 12.27 10.83 4.64
CA GLY A 9 10.81 10.82 4.47
C GLY A 9 10.39 11.26 3.06
N LEU A 10 11.03 12.30 2.53
CA LEU A 10 10.77 12.80 1.18
C LEU A 10 11.23 11.80 0.11
N ALA A 11 12.42 11.21 0.27
CA ALA A 11 12.92 10.17 -0.63
C ALA A 11 12.02 8.92 -0.64
N VAL A 12 11.57 8.47 0.54
CA VAL A 12 10.63 7.35 0.65
C VAL A 12 9.30 7.69 -0.01
N GLY A 13 8.73 8.87 0.28
CA GLY A 13 7.49 9.33 -0.36
C GLY A 13 7.60 9.42 -1.88
N PHE A 14 8.76 9.86 -2.38
CA PHE A 14 9.05 9.91 -3.81
C PHE A 14 9.12 8.51 -4.43
N VAL A 15 9.87 7.59 -3.82
CA VAL A 15 9.99 6.19 -4.27
C VAL A 15 8.63 5.49 -4.26
N MET A 16 7.83 5.68 -3.21
CA MET A 16 6.48 5.13 -3.11
C MET A 16 5.53 5.70 -4.16
N GLY A 17 5.58 7.01 -4.39
CA GLY A 17 4.79 7.68 -5.42
C GLY A 17 5.18 7.23 -6.84
N PHE A 18 6.47 6.97 -7.08
CA PHE A 18 6.99 6.57 -8.38
C PHE A 18 6.68 5.09 -8.72
N ILE A 19 6.82 4.20 -7.74
CA ILE A 19 6.49 2.77 -7.90
C ILE A 19 4.96 2.57 -8.02
N GLY A 20 4.16 3.54 -7.56
CA GLY A 20 2.71 3.48 -7.68
C GLY A 20 2.09 2.42 -6.75
N SER A 21 0.98 1.83 -7.18
CA SER A 21 0.16 0.92 -6.35
C SER A 21 0.90 -0.32 -5.80
N GLY A 22 2.05 -0.69 -6.38
CA GLY A 22 2.88 -1.82 -5.96
C GLY A 22 3.87 -1.51 -4.81
N GLY A 23 4.10 -0.24 -4.47
CA GLY A 23 5.11 0.15 -3.48
C GLY A 23 4.69 -0.12 -2.04
N SER A 24 3.41 -0.41 -1.83
CA SER A 24 2.76 -0.69 -0.55
C SER A 24 3.40 -1.86 0.22
N ILE A 25 3.94 -2.86 -0.48
CA ILE A 25 4.63 -4.01 0.11
C ILE A 25 5.90 -3.58 0.86
N LEU A 26 6.56 -2.51 0.40
CA LEU A 26 7.81 -2.00 0.99
C LEU A 26 7.57 -1.01 2.13
N CYS A 27 6.34 -0.52 2.29
CA CYS A 27 6.02 0.57 3.22
C CYS A 27 6.22 0.13 4.69
N VAL A 28 5.75 -1.07 5.05
CA VAL A 28 5.93 -1.64 6.39
C VAL A 28 7.42 -1.85 6.74
N PRO A 29 8.23 -2.58 5.95
CA PRO A 29 9.64 -2.77 6.28
C PRO A 29 10.42 -1.45 6.28
N ILE A 30 10.08 -0.48 5.44
CA ILE A 30 10.72 0.85 5.48
C ILE A 30 10.44 1.55 6.82
N PHE A 31 9.21 1.55 7.33
CA PHE A 31 8.93 2.18 8.62
C PHE A 31 9.55 1.43 9.80
N VAL A 32 9.63 0.10 9.76
CA VAL A 32 10.26 -0.69 10.82
C VAL A 32 11.79 -0.58 10.78
N TYR A 33 12.41 -0.83 9.64
CA TYR A 33 13.88 -0.92 9.54
C TYR A 33 14.57 0.44 9.40
N LEU A 34 13.95 1.41 8.71
CA LEU A 34 14.56 2.69 8.40
C LEU A 34 14.22 3.77 9.45
N PHE A 35 13.00 3.74 9.98
CA PHE A 35 12.55 4.69 11.02
C PHE A 35 12.56 4.09 12.43
N GLY A 36 12.87 2.80 12.58
CA GLY A 36 12.96 2.15 13.89
C GLY A 36 11.64 2.12 14.66
N MET A 37 10.51 2.30 13.98
CA MET A 37 9.20 2.39 14.62
C MET A 37 8.73 1.01 15.08
N ASN A 38 7.92 0.98 16.14
CA ASN A 38 7.31 -0.26 16.60
C ASN A 38 6.44 -0.84 15.47
N SER A 39 6.47 -2.17 15.27
CA SER A 39 5.73 -2.85 14.21
C SER A 39 4.24 -2.47 14.14
N LEU A 40 3.62 -2.16 15.29
CA LEU A 40 2.22 -1.76 15.36
C LEU A 40 1.97 -0.34 14.81
N GLU A 41 2.84 0.60 15.15
CA GLU A 41 2.79 1.99 14.64
C GLU A 41 3.12 2.03 13.15
N ALA A 42 4.18 1.31 12.75
CA ALA A 42 4.62 1.19 11.37
C ALA A 42 3.52 0.62 10.45
N THR A 43 2.80 -0.41 10.92
CA THR A 43 1.68 -1.01 10.16
C THR A 43 0.54 0.00 9.98
N THR A 44 0.21 0.74 11.03
CA THR A 44 -0.86 1.74 11.00
C THR A 44 -0.54 2.89 10.02
N LEU A 45 0.66 3.45 10.10
CA LEU A 45 1.11 4.52 9.20
C LEU A 45 1.25 4.04 7.75
N SER A 46 1.69 2.80 7.55
CA SER A 46 1.73 2.16 6.24
C SER A 46 0.34 2.04 5.63
N LEU A 47 -0.63 1.49 6.37
CA LEU A 47 -2.01 1.35 5.90
C LEU A 47 -2.62 2.72 5.53
N PHE A 48 -2.39 3.74 6.36
CA PHE A 48 -2.88 5.09 6.09
C PHE A 48 -2.22 5.71 4.85
N SER A 49 -0.90 5.67 4.78
CA SER A 49 -0.13 6.25 3.67
C SER A 49 -0.41 5.53 2.34
N VAL A 50 -0.45 4.20 2.36
CA VAL A 50 -0.83 3.38 1.19
C VAL A 50 -2.28 3.63 0.78
N GLY A 51 -3.19 3.75 1.74
CA GLY A 51 -4.59 4.09 1.47
C GLY A 51 -4.72 5.43 0.75
N ALA A 52 -4.04 6.46 1.25
CA ALA A 52 -4.03 7.80 0.65
C ALA A 52 -3.39 7.79 -0.75
N THR A 53 -2.21 7.20 -0.91
CA THR A 53 -1.50 7.14 -2.21
C THR A 53 -2.25 6.31 -3.24
N SER A 54 -2.87 5.20 -2.84
CA SER A 54 -3.72 4.38 -3.71
C SER A 54 -4.99 5.12 -4.12
N LEU A 55 -5.61 5.87 -3.21
CA LEU A 55 -6.76 6.71 -3.53
C LEU A 55 -6.39 7.82 -4.52
N THR A 56 -5.30 8.55 -4.29
CA THR A 56 -4.80 9.57 -5.22
C THR A 56 -4.44 8.94 -6.57
N GLY A 57 -3.76 7.79 -6.58
CA GLY A 57 -3.44 7.04 -7.79
C GLY A 57 -4.68 6.59 -8.56
N ALA A 58 -5.72 6.13 -7.87
CA ALA A 58 -7.00 5.78 -8.47
C ALA A 58 -7.68 7.00 -9.08
N VAL A 59 -7.78 8.11 -8.34
CA VAL A 59 -8.36 9.37 -8.83
C VAL A 59 -7.60 9.89 -10.05
N VAL A 60 -6.27 9.93 -10.02
CA VAL A 60 -5.45 10.38 -11.17
C VAL A 60 -5.68 9.50 -12.40
N ASN A 61 -5.79 8.18 -12.22
CA ASN A 61 -6.09 7.27 -13.33
C ASN A 61 -7.52 7.48 -13.87
N ILE A 62 -8.51 7.74 -13.00
CA ILE A 62 -9.91 8.01 -13.39
C ILE A 62 -9.95 9.29 -14.23
N VAL A 63 -9.29 10.36 -13.75
CA VAL A 63 -9.23 11.66 -14.40
C VAL A 63 -8.55 11.56 -15.77
N LYS A 64 -7.50 10.75 -15.91
CA LYS A 64 -6.83 10.50 -17.19
C LYS A 64 -7.69 9.71 -18.20
N LYS A 65 -8.93 9.30 -17.86
CA LYS A 65 -9.85 8.49 -18.68
C LYS A 65 -9.25 7.20 -19.25
N LYS A 66 -8.17 6.69 -18.63
CA LYS A 66 -7.48 5.45 -19.03
C LYS A 66 -7.95 4.22 -18.26
N ILE A 67 -9.05 4.33 -17.50
CA ILE A 67 -9.57 3.20 -16.74
C ILE A 67 -10.61 2.46 -17.54
N HIS A 68 -10.25 1.25 -17.95
CA HIS A 68 -11.22 0.26 -18.36
C HIS A 68 -11.91 -0.29 -17.10
N LEU A 69 -13.06 0.28 -16.72
CA LEU A 69 -13.83 -0.14 -15.54
C LEU A 69 -14.05 -1.66 -15.52
N LYS A 70 -14.27 -2.27 -16.68
CA LYS A 70 -14.36 -3.73 -16.82
C LYS A 70 -13.12 -4.45 -16.29
N ASN A 71 -11.92 -4.03 -16.68
CA ASN A 71 -10.68 -4.67 -16.24
C ASN A 71 -10.41 -4.41 -14.75
N ALA A 72 -10.69 -3.19 -14.27
CA ALA A 72 -10.56 -2.87 -12.85
C ALA A 72 -11.49 -3.74 -11.98
N LEU A 73 -12.73 -3.97 -12.43
CA LEU A 73 -13.69 -4.82 -11.74
C LEU A 73 -13.31 -6.31 -11.85
N LEU A 74 -12.86 -6.74 -13.04
CA LEU A 74 -12.44 -8.12 -13.32
C LEU A 74 -11.19 -8.51 -12.53
N PHE A 75 -10.30 -7.57 -12.19
CA PHE A 75 -9.17 -7.83 -11.30
C PHE A 75 -9.52 -7.59 -9.82
N GLY A 76 -10.31 -6.56 -9.52
CA GLY A 76 -10.64 -6.18 -8.15
C GLY A 76 -11.49 -7.22 -7.41
N ILE A 77 -12.57 -7.71 -8.03
CA ILE A 77 -13.47 -8.70 -7.42
C ILE A 77 -12.73 -10.00 -7.04
N PRO A 78 -12.05 -10.70 -7.97
CA PRO A 78 -11.35 -11.94 -7.62
C PRO A 78 -10.19 -11.68 -6.66
N SER A 79 -9.55 -10.50 -6.68
CA SER A 79 -8.53 -10.16 -5.69
C SER A 79 -9.11 -10.10 -4.28
N VAL A 80 -10.27 -9.45 -4.08
CA VAL A 80 -10.92 -9.38 -2.76
C VAL A 80 -11.40 -10.76 -2.31
N ILE A 81 -12.04 -11.52 -3.22
CA ILE A 81 -12.49 -12.88 -2.93
C ILE A 81 -11.30 -13.77 -2.54
N SER A 82 -10.20 -13.70 -3.30
CA SER A 82 -9.00 -14.48 -3.03
C SER A 82 -8.39 -14.14 -1.67
N VAL A 83 -8.29 -12.87 -1.30
CA VAL A 83 -7.79 -12.45 0.02
C VAL A 83 -8.68 -12.98 1.16
N ILE A 84 -10.01 -12.91 1.02
CA ILE A 84 -10.94 -13.44 2.02
C ILE A 84 -10.82 -14.96 2.12
N LEU A 85 -10.73 -15.64 0.97
CA LEU A 85 -10.57 -17.09 0.91
C LEU A 85 -9.26 -17.53 1.56
N VAL A 86 -8.14 -16.87 1.23
CA VAL A 86 -6.82 -17.12 1.83
C VAL A 86 -6.84 -16.86 3.33
N ARG A 87 -7.44 -15.75 3.79
CA ARG A 87 -7.63 -15.52 5.23
C ARG A 87 -8.40 -16.65 5.90
N LYS A 88 -9.48 -17.11 5.27
CA LYS A 88 -10.35 -18.15 5.83
C LYS A 88 -9.73 -19.55 5.78
N PHE A 89 -8.92 -19.87 4.77
CA PHE A 89 -8.44 -21.23 4.50
C PHE A 89 -6.97 -21.45 4.94
N VAL A 90 -6.13 -20.41 4.87
CA VAL A 90 -4.67 -20.50 5.14
C VAL A 90 -4.30 -19.97 6.52
N ILE A 91 -4.96 -18.91 7.01
CA ILE A 91 -4.74 -18.40 8.37
C ILE A 91 -5.64 -19.13 9.38
N HIS A 92 -6.66 -19.85 8.92
CA HIS A 92 -7.43 -20.82 9.70
C HIS A 92 -7.44 -22.20 9.01
N PRO A 93 -6.31 -22.93 8.92
CA PRO A 93 -6.36 -24.34 8.68
C PRO A 93 -6.61 -25.03 10.03
N SER A 94 -7.88 -25.39 10.26
CA SER A 94 -8.32 -26.43 11.20
C SER A 94 -8.22 -26.16 12.72
N SER A 95 -9.39 -26.34 13.34
CA SER A 95 -9.66 -26.79 14.72
C SER A 95 -9.70 -25.76 15.83
#